data_AF-A0A0V1FWD6-F1
#
_entry.id   AF-A0A0V1FWD6-F1
#
_cell.length_a   1.000
_cell.length_b   1.000
_cell.length_c   1.000
_cell.angle_alpha   90.00
_cell.angle_beta   90.00
_cell.angle_gamma   90.00
#
_symmetry.space_group_name_H-M   'P 1'
#
loop_
_entity.id
_entity.type
_entity.pdbx_description
1 polymer ?
#
loop_
_entity_poly.entity_id
_entity_poly.type
_entity_poly.pdbx_seq_one_letter_code
_entity_poly.pdbx_strand_id
1 'polypeptide(L)'
;MCPDHVHIELINHDIHRLICMINNFILFCLFIVIRSARTVFSRLNITHMQSFIDATETAKIGINGFGRIGRLVCRAAVEKNTVSVVAVNDPFLDLKYMAYLFKYDSTHGRFKGDVKLLDGKLEIHSAVSNATHTIQVFTEMKPEAIKWGSAGADYVVESTGVFTKMEKAKAHLAGGAKKVVISAPSEDAPMLVMGVNHTTYDPKNYTIVSNASCTTNGLAPLAKVIHDNFGIIEGLMTTVHATTATQKTVDGPSGKHWRDGRGAQQNIIPASTGAAKAVGKVIPALNGKLTGMAFRVPTPDVSVVDLTCRLEKPATYDQIKETLKKASQSPEWRGIIGYTDEEVVSTDFIGDSHSSIFDANAGISLNPNFVKLVSWYDNEYGYSHRVVDLITYMHQRDTSA
;
A
#
# COMPACT_ATOMS: atom_id res chain seq x y z
N MET A 1 87.83 24.18 -22.58
CA MET A 1 86.78 24.92 -23.30
C MET A 1 86.16 23.98 -24.30
N CYS A 2 85.03 23.38 -23.94
CA CYS A 2 84.17 22.55 -24.79
C CYS A 2 82.84 22.34 -24.03
N PRO A 3 81.73 22.07 -24.74
CA PRO A 3 80.62 23.01 -24.80
C PRO A 3 79.30 22.30 -24.49
N ASP A 4 79.04 22.01 -23.22
CA ASP A 4 77.87 21.19 -22.82
C ASP A 4 76.85 21.96 -21.96
N HIS A 5 76.89 23.29 -21.94
CA HIS A 5 75.95 24.11 -21.16
C HIS A 5 74.98 24.95 -21.99
N VAL A 6 75.12 25.01 -23.32
CA VAL A 6 74.18 25.79 -24.16
C VAL A 6 73.00 24.95 -24.65
N HIS A 7 73.09 23.62 -24.65
CA HIS A 7 72.02 22.75 -25.15
C HIS A 7 70.92 22.39 -24.14
N ILE A 8 71.14 22.60 -22.83
CA ILE A 8 70.14 22.29 -21.78
C ILE A 8 69.20 23.48 -21.50
N GLU A 9 69.65 24.73 -21.67
CA GLU A 9 68.80 25.91 -21.47
C GLU A 9 67.76 26.11 -22.57
N LEU A 10 68.08 25.76 -23.82
CA LEU A 10 67.14 25.87 -24.95
C LEU A 10 65.98 24.86 -24.85
N ILE A 11 66.24 23.64 -24.37
CA ILE A 11 65.20 22.60 -24.21
C ILE A 11 64.25 22.94 -23.05
N ASN A 12 64.77 23.51 -21.95
CA ASN A 12 63.94 23.95 -20.83
C ASN A 12 63.06 25.16 -21.17
N HIS A 13 63.54 26.08 -22.01
CA HIS A 13 62.74 27.24 -22.42
C HIS A 13 61.55 26.83 -23.32
N ASP A 14 61.74 25.86 -24.23
CA ASP A 14 60.68 25.39 -25.12
C ASP A 14 59.66 24.48 -24.41
N ILE A 15 60.08 23.66 -23.45
CA ILE A 15 59.17 22.88 -22.59
C ILE A 15 58.33 23.81 -21.72
N HIS A 16 58.91 24.88 -21.17
CA HIS A 16 58.16 25.83 -20.33
C HIS A 16 57.13 26.64 -21.14
N ARG A 17 57.44 26.97 -22.40
CA ARG A 17 56.49 27.59 -23.33
C ARG A 17 55.37 26.63 -23.73
N LEU A 18 55.68 25.35 -23.97
CA LEU A 18 54.69 24.34 -24.31
C LEU A 18 53.74 24.05 -23.14
N ILE A 19 54.26 23.99 -21.90
CA ILE A 19 53.45 23.83 -20.68
C ILE A 19 52.55 25.04 -20.44
N CYS A 20 53.05 26.27 -20.66
CA CYS A 20 52.22 27.47 -20.58
C CYS A 20 51.13 27.53 -21.66
N MET A 21 51.42 27.04 -22.88
CA MET A 21 50.43 26.98 -23.97
C MET A 21 49.36 25.92 -23.70
N ILE A 22 49.74 24.75 -23.17
CA ILE A 22 48.82 23.68 -22.76
C ILE A 22 47.96 24.13 -21.57
N ASN A 23 48.55 24.79 -20.56
CA ASN A 23 47.80 25.31 -19.41
C ASN A 23 46.81 26.40 -19.82
N ASN A 24 47.19 27.33 -20.71
CA ASN A 24 46.27 28.33 -21.24
C ASN A 24 45.18 27.72 -22.13
N PHE A 25 45.47 26.67 -22.89
CA PHE A 25 44.48 25.95 -23.69
C PHE A 25 43.51 25.15 -22.80
N ILE A 26 43.99 24.51 -21.73
CA ILE A 26 43.16 23.84 -20.73
C ILE A 26 42.30 24.87 -19.99
N LEU A 27 42.84 26.03 -19.60
CA LEU A 27 42.08 27.10 -18.96
C LEU A 27 41.01 27.66 -19.90
N PHE A 28 41.31 27.82 -21.18
CA PHE A 28 40.38 28.27 -22.22
C PHE A 28 39.27 27.24 -22.49
N CYS A 29 39.62 25.96 -22.59
CA CYS A 29 38.66 24.86 -22.67
C CYS A 29 37.79 24.77 -21.41
N LEU A 30 38.36 24.95 -20.22
CA LEU A 30 37.62 25.00 -18.96
C LEU A 30 36.71 26.24 -18.90
N PHE A 31 37.15 27.39 -19.42
CA PHE A 31 36.32 28.59 -19.56
C PHE A 31 35.16 28.40 -20.55
N ILE A 32 35.38 27.67 -21.65
CA ILE A 32 34.34 27.32 -22.63
C ILE A 32 33.37 26.29 -22.04
N VAL A 33 33.85 25.31 -21.29
CA VAL A 33 33.01 24.33 -20.58
C VAL A 33 32.22 25.02 -19.47
N ILE A 34 32.81 25.97 -18.73
CA ILE A 34 32.12 26.75 -17.69
C ILE A 34 31.15 27.78 -18.30
N ARG A 35 31.46 28.39 -19.45
CA ARG A 35 30.50 29.25 -20.20
C ARG A 35 29.37 28.45 -20.80
N SER A 36 29.65 27.29 -21.37
CA SER A 36 28.63 26.38 -21.90
C SER A 36 27.78 25.81 -20.76
N ALA A 37 28.40 25.43 -19.65
CA ALA A 37 27.71 25.04 -18.43
C ALA A 37 26.87 26.18 -17.85
N ARG A 38 27.35 27.44 -17.81
CA ARG A 38 26.52 28.59 -17.39
C ARG A 38 25.37 28.90 -18.34
N THR A 39 25.49 28.59 -19.62
CA THR A 39 24.43 28.78 -20.63
C THR A 39 23.43 27.61 -20.65
N VAL A 40 23.87 26.42 -20.25
CA VAL A 40 23.03 25.23 -20.04
C VAL A 40 22.34 25.29 -18.67
N PHE A 41 23.03 25.72 -17.61
CA PHE A 41 22.47 25.90 -16.27
C PHE A 41 21.53 27.11 -16.16
N SER A 42 21.70 28.16 -16.97
CA SER A 42 20.72 29.27 -17.03
C SER A 42 19.46 28.90 -17.84
N ARG A 43 19.46 27.74 -18.52
CA ARG A 43 18.32 27.20 -19.29
C ARG A 43 17.72 25.93 -18.70
N LEU A 44 18.33 25.32 -17.68
CA LEU A 44 17.63 24.39 -16.79
C LEU A 44 16.67 25.22 -15.93
N ASN A 45 15.45 25.37 -16.44
CA ASN A 45 14.32 25.93 -15.73
C ASN A 45 14.35 25.51 -14.25
N ILE A 46 14.43 26.47 -13.34
CA ILE A 46 14.25 26.27 -11.89
C ILE A 46 12.94 25.50 -11.63
N THR A 47 11.94 25.66 -12.49
CA THR A 47 10.68 24.89 -12.51
C THR A 47 10.86 23.40 -12.79
N HIS A 48 11.81 22.97 -13.62
CA HIS A 48 12.08 21.54 -13.84
C HIS A 48 12.82 20.92 -12.66
N MET A 49 13.75 21.65 -12.05
CA MET A 49 14.45 21.16 -10.86
C MET A 49 13.52 21.13 -9.64
N GLN A 50 12.63 22.12 -9.50
CA GLN A 50 11.56 22.12 -8.49
C GLN A 50 10.54 21.01 -8.76
N SER A 51 10.14 20.75 -10.02
CA SER A 51 9.26 19.61 -10.32
C SER A 51 9.93 18.25 -10.10
N PHE A 52 11.26 18.16 -10.25
CA PHE A 52 12.04 16.97 -9.89
C PHE A 52 12.20 16.83 -8.37
N ILE A 53 12.33 17.94 -7.63
CA ILE A 53 12.40 17.95 -6.16
C ILE A 53 11.02 17.66 -5.54
N ASP A 54 9.94 18.27 -6.05
CA ASP A 54 8.57 18.03 -5.63
C ASP A 54 8.11 16.60 -6.03
N ALA A 55 8.65 16.04 -7.12
CA ALA A 55 8.49 14.62 -7.47
C ALA A 55 9.32 13.66 -6.59
N THR A 56 10.20 14.17 -5.71
CA THR A 56 11.03 13.37 -4.79
C THR A 56 10.58 13.42 -3.33
N GLU A 57 9.63 14.28 -2.95
CA GLU A 57 9.14 14.27 -1.57
C GLU A 57 8.10 13.15 -1.38
N THR A 58 8.49 12.11 -0.64
CA THR A 58 7.60 10.99 -0.30
C THR A 58 6.49 11.45 0.64
N ALA A 59 5.29 10.89 0.47
CA ALA A 59 4.16 11.22 1.33
C ALA A 59 4.49 10.94 2.80
N LYS A 60 4.35 11.92 3.69
CA LYS A 60 4.56 11.74 5.13
C LYS A 60 3.27 11.31 5.79
N ILE A 61 3.28 10.15 6.44
CA ILE A 61 2.09 9.50 6.99
C ILE A 61 2.15 9.39 8.51
N GLY A 62 1.00 9.62 9.14
CA GLY A 62 0.68 9.27 10.52
C GLY A 62 -0.21 8.02 10.56
N ILE A 63 -0.06 7.19 11.59
CA ILE A 63 -0.90 5.99 11.79
C ILE A 63 -1.64 6.11 13.11
N ASN A 64 -2.98 6.12 13.08
CA ASN A 64 -3.82 6.07 14.28
C ASN A 64 -4.31 4.63 14.54
N GLY A 65 -3.97 4.09 15.71
CA GLY A 65 -4.19 2.69 16.08
C GLY A 65 -3.06 1.80 15.59
N PHE A 66 -2.21 1.31 16.49
CA PHE A 66 -1.05 0.49 16.16
C PHE A 66 -1.33 -1.01 16.36
N GLY A 67 -2.52 -1.43 15.92
CA GLY A 67 -3.00 -2.81 15.89
C GLY A 67 -2.43 -3.64 14.73
N ARG A 68 -3.13 -4.70 14.31
CA ARG A 68 -2.71 -5.54 13.16
C ARG A 68 -2.45 -4.71 11.91
N ILE A 69 -3.46 -3.98 11.44
CA ILE A 69 -3.34 -3.16 10.23
C ILE A 69 -2.35 -2.01 10.41
N GLY A 70 -2.40 -1.25 11.51
CA GLY A 70 -1.46 -0.14 11.73
C GLY A 70 0.01 -0.58 11.70
N ARG A 71 0.36 -1.70 12.36
CA ARG A 71 1.73 -2.24 12.33
C ARG A 71 2.13 -2.74 10.95
N LEU A 72 1.24 -3.40 10.23
CA LEU A 72 1.54 -3.95 8.90
C LEU A 72 1.56 -2.88 7.80
N VAL A 73 0.78 -1.81 7.94
CA VAL A 73 0.92 -0.60 7.12
C VAL A 73 2.29 0.04 7.38
N CYS A 74 2.73 0.12 8.64
CA CYS A 74 4.07 0.59 8.97
C CYS A 74 5.16 -0.31 8.37
N ARG A 75 5.03 -1.65 8.43
CA ARG A 75 5.94 -2.60 7.77
C ARG A 75 5.98 -2.39 6.26
N ALA A 76 4.81 -2.37 5.61
CA ALA A 76 4.70 -2.15 4.16
C ALA A 76 5.31 -0.81 3.74
N ALA A 77 5.11 0.26 4.53
CA ALA A 77 5.70 1.57 4.26
C ALA A 77 7.22 1.55 4.32
N VAL A 78 7.84 0.94 5.35
CA VAL A 78 9.31 0.86 5.46
C VAL A 78 9.91 -0.09 4.43
N GLU A 79 9.20 -1.15 4.03
CA GLU A 79 9.69 -2.11 3.02
C GLU A 79 9.59 -1.58 1.59
N LYS A 80 8.51 -0.85 1.26
CA LYS A 80 8.35 -0.21 -0.06
C LYS A 80 9.11 1.10 -0.20
N ASN A 81 9.25 1.84 0.89
CA ASN A 81 9.86 3.17 0.93
C ASN A 81 9.25 4.18 -0.08
N THR A 82 7.96 4.03 -0.40
CA THR A 82 7.21 4.99 -1.24
C THR A 82 6.54 6.10 -0.41
N VAL A 83 6.41 5.88 0.90
CA VAL A 83 5.86 6.82 1.88
C VAL A 83 6.73 6.78 3.14
N SER A 84 6.81 7.90 3.87
CA SER A 84 7.56 8.01 5.12
C SER A 84 6.63 8.01 6.32
N VAL A 85 6.80 7.05 7.24
CA VAL A 85 6.07 7.04 8.51
C VAL A 85 6.77 8.01 9.46
N VAL A 86 6.05 9.04 9.90
CA VAL A 86 6.62 10.09 10.77
C VAL A 86 5.93 10.15 12.13
N ALA A 87 4.73 9.58 12.27
CA ALA A 87 4.01 9.54 13.52
C ALA A 87 3.14 8.28 13.70
N VAL A 88 3.01 7.82 14.94
CA VAL A 88 2.05 6.78 15.36
C VAL A 88 1.33 7.24 16.61
N ASN A 89 0.03 6.96 16.70
CA ASN A 89 -0.78 7.17 17.91
C ASN A 89 -1.43 5.86 18.35
N ASP A 90 -1.23 5.46 19.60
CA ASP A 90 -2.05 4.43 20.25
C ASP A 90 -2.05 4.64 21.77
N PRO A 91 -3.20 4.97 22.39
CA PRO A 91 -3.28 5.25 23.82
C PRO A 91 -3.10 4.01 24.71
N PHE A 92 -3.10 2.80 24.13
CA PHE A 92 -3.00 1.54 24.88
C PHE A 92 -1.60 0.92 24.84
N LEU A 93 -0.65 1.56 24.16
CA LEU A 93 0.71 1.05 23.99
C LEU A 93 1.73 2.11 24.37
N ASP A 94 2.66 1.76 25.26
CA ASP A 94 3.85 2.58 25.47
C ASP A 94 4.90 2.34 24.37
N LEU A 95 5.91 3.19 24.32
CA LEU A 95 6.97 3.15 23.30
C LEU A 95 7.72 1.80 23.26
N LYS A 96 8.01 1.19 24.42
CA LYS A 96 8.71 -0.10 24.50
C LYS A 96 7.81 -1.22 23.99
N TYR A 97 6.53 -1.16 24.32
CA TYR A 97 5.56 -2.16 23.91
C TYR A 97 5.28 -2.08 22.40
N MET A 98 5.20 -0.87 21.83
CA MET A 98 5.13 -0.69 20.37
C MET A 98 6.34 -1.32 19.66
N ALA A 99 7.56 -1.07 20.16
CA ALA A 99 8.77 -1.67 19.60
C ALA A 99 8.76 -3.20 19.68
N TYR A 100 8.30 -3.76 20.80
CA TYR A 100 8.14 -5.21 20.97
C TYR A 100 7.14 -5.82 19.97
N LEU A 101 5.92 -5.27 19.90
CA LEU A 101 4.85 -5.76 19.01
C LEU A 101 5.18 -5.58 17.52
N PHE A 102 6.00 -4.58 17.18
CA PHE A 102 6.48 -4.41 15.81
C PHE A 102 7.59 -5.42 15.48
N LYS A 103 8.51 -5.68 16.41
CA LYS A 103 9.64 -6.60 16.22
C LYS A 103 9.20 -8.07 16.12
N TYR A 104 8.22 -8.48 16.91
CA TYR A 104 7.75 -9.86 17.00
C TYR A 104 6.28 -9.97 16.56
N ASP A 105 6.03 -10.71 15.48
CA ASP A 105 4.67 -10.99 14.99
C ASP A 105 4.47 -12.50 14.85
N SER A 106 3.36 -13.01 15.39
CA SER A 106 3.05 -14.46 15.36
C SER A 106 2.66 -14.95 13.96
N THR A 107 2.14 -14.07 13.10
CA THR A 107 1.72 -14.40 11.74
C THR A 107 2.85 -14.12 10.76
N HIS A 108 3.37 -12.89 10.78
CA HIS A 108 4.33 -12.38 9.79
C HIS A 108 5.79 -12.48 10.26
N GLY A 109 6.04 -13.27 11.31
CA GLY A 109 7.36 -13.51 11.86
C GLY A 109 8.06 -12.27 12.44
N ARG A 110 9.37 -12.43 12.66
CA ARG A 110 10.24 -11.34 13.13
C ARG A 110 10.43 -10.30 12.03
N PHE A 111 10.37 -9.03 12.39
CA PHE A 111 10.66 -7.95 11.45
C PHE A 111 12.08 -8.07 10.88
N LYS A 112 12.23 -7.89 9.56
CA LYS A 112 13.50 -7.97 8.82
C LYS A 112 14.20 -6.61 8.86
N GLY A 113 14.81 -6.31 10.00
CA GLY A 113 15.50 -5.04 10.23
C GLY A 113 15.66 -4.76 11.72
N ASP A 114 15.88 -3.49 12.05
CA ASP A 114 16.08 -3.05 13.43
C ASP A 114 14.97 -2.11 13.88
N VAL A 115 14.64 -2.22 15.16
CA VAL A 115 13.67 -1.36 15.85
C VAL A 115 14.34 -0.87 17.11
N LYS A 116 14.56 0.45 17.20
CA LYS A 116 15.25 1.10 18.31
C LYS A 116 14.39 2.20 18.90
N LEU A 117 14.69 2.53 20.15
CA LEU A 117 14.13 3.70 20.82
C LEU A 117 15.21 4.78 20.79
N LEU A 118 14.87 5.96 20.25
CA LEU A 118 15.78 7.10 20.14
C LEU A 118 15.03 8.35 20.58
N ASP A 119 15.47 8.98 21.68
CA ASP A 119 14.93 10.26 22.17
C ASP A 119 13.39 10.31 22.28
N GLY A 120 12.78 9.24 22.80
CA GLY A 120 11.32 9.13 22.95
C GLY A 120 10.56 8.82 21.64
N LYS A 121 11.27 8.48 20.57
CA LYS A 121 10.74 8.08 19.26
C LYS A 121 11.06 6.62 18.95
N LEU A 122 10.34 6.06 17.97
CA LEU A 122 10.73 4.80 17.34
C LEU A 122 11.63 5.09 16.15
N GLU A 123 12.75 4.39 16.06
CA GLU A 123 13.56 4.34 14.85
C GLU A 123 13.45 2.94 14.27
N ILE A 124 12.94 2.85 13.03
CA ILE A 124 12.73 1.59 12.32
C ILE A 124 13.60 1.60 11.07
N HIS A 125 14.56 0.67 11.02
CA HIS A 125 15.41 0.44 9.85
C HIS A 125 14.98 -0.86 9.16
N SER A 126 14.63 -0.78 7.88
CA SER A 126 14.27 -1.95 7.07
C SER A 126 15.49 -2.50 6.34
N ALA A 127 15.80 -3.78 6.52
CA ALA A 127 16.85 -4.45 5.76
C ALA A 127 16.42 -4.76 4.31
N VAL A 128 15.13 -4.61 3.99
CA VAL A 128 14.58 -4.87 2.64
C VAL A 128 14.84 -3.66 1.72
N SER A 129 14.55 -2.46 2.21
CA SER A 129 14.69 -1.22 1.43
C SER A 129 15.93 -0.40 1.78
N ASN A 130 16.63 -0.75 2.86
CA ASN A 130 17.66 0.04 3.53
C ASN A 130 17.19 1.43 4.00
N ALA A 131 15.87 1.65 4.11
CA ALA A 131 15.30 2.90 4.61
C ALA A 131 15.22 2.92 6.14
N THR A 132 15.36 4.10 6.72
CA THR A 132 15.19 4.34 8.16
C THR A 132 14.10 5.39 8.37
N HIS A 133 13.09 5.05 9.17
CA HIS A 133 12.02 5.96 9.57
C HIS A 133 12.16 6.31 11.05
N THR A 134 12.19 7.61 11.36
CA THR A 134 12.13 8.11 12.74
C THR A 134 10.72 8.61 13.03
N ILE A 135 10.04 7.97 13.97
CA ILE A 135 8.59 8.04 14.16
C ILE A 135 8.28 8.63 15.54
N GLN A 136 7.61 9.77 15.57
CA GLN A 136 7.05 10.36 16.78
C GLN A 136 5.91 9.48 17.31
N VAL A 137 5.88 9.24 18.62
CA VAL A 137 4.79 8.51 19.26
C VAL A 137 3.87 9.46 20.04
N PHE A 138 2.57 9.26 19.87
CA PHE A 138 1.49 9.89 20.63
C PHE A 138 0.64 8.82 21.34
N THR A 139 -0.06 9.19 22.41
CA THR A 139 -0.91 8.29 23.21
C THR A 139 -2.26 8.95 23.52
N GLU A 140 -2.79 9.70 22.56
CA GLU A 140 -4.04 10.45 22.72
C GLU A 140 -5.27 9.57 22.41
N MET A 141 -6.29 9.69 23.26
CA MET A 141 -7.58 9.00 23.07
C MET A 141 -8.47 9.66 22.01
N LYS A 142 -8.35 10.99 21.86
CA LYS A 142 -9.19 11.80 20.99
C LYS A 142 -8.42 12.22 19.73
N PRO A 143 -8.92 11.94 18.51
CA PRO A 143 -8.20 12.24 17.27
C PRO A 143 -7.79 13.70 17.11
N GLU A 144 -8.62 14.64 17.57
CA GLU A 144 -8.38 16.09 17.49
C GLU A 144 -7.25 16.58 18.40
N ALA A 145 -6.84 15.79 19.40
CA ALA A 145 -5.73 16.13 20.29
C ALA A 145 -4.36 15.71 19.72
N ILE A 146 -4.34 14.85 18.70
CA ILE A 146 -3.11 14.32 18.13
C ILE A 146 -2.45 15.37 17.24
N LYS A 147 -1.23 15.79 17.59
CA LYS A 147 -0.51 16.88 16.91
C LYS A 147 0.23 16.42 15.65
N TRP A 148 -0.49 15.90 14.66
CA TRP A 148 0.06 15.42 13.37
C TRP A 148 0.99 16.42 12.69
N GLY A 149 0.59 17.69 12.66
CA GLY A 149 1.36 18.76 12.02
C GLY A 149 2.75 18.96 12.64
N SER A 150 2.91 18.73 13.95
CA SER A 150 4.22 18.83 14.62
C SER A 150 5.19 17.72 14.21
N ALA A 151 4.68 16.58 13.74
CA ALA A 151 5.47 15.48 13.20
C ALA A 151 5.60 15.53 11.67
N GLY A 152 4.92 16.48 11.00
CA GLY A 152 4.89 16.61 9.55
C GLY A 152 4.03 15.54 8.85
N ALA A 153 3.08 14.92 9.54
CA ALA A 153 2.18 13.93 8.95
C ALA A 153 1.06 14.60 8.14
N ASP A 154 1.15 14.54 6.81
CA ASP A 154 0.15 15.11 5.89
C ASP A 154 -1.01 14.15 5.66
N TYR A 155 -0.76 12.85 5.63
CA TYR A 155 -1.77 11.81 5.47
C TYR A 155 -1.90 11.03 6.77
N VAL A 156 -3.13 10.69 7.17
CA VAL A 156 -3.37 9.82 8.33
C VAL A 156 -4.03 8.53 7.89
N VAL A 157 -3.46 7.41 8.31
CA VAL A 157 -4.09 6.09 8.26
C VAL A 157 -4.92 5.93 9.52
N GLU A 158 -6.24 5.91 9.37
CA GLU A 158 -7.17 5.66 10.47
C GLU A 158 -7.44 4.15 10.56
N SER A 159 -6.74 3.50 11.47
CA SER A 159 -6.73 2.03 11.66
C SER A 159 -7.15 1.57 13.05
N THR A 160 -7.85 2.41 13.82
CA THR A 160 -8.42 2.04 15.13
C THR A 160 -9.66 1.16 15.00
N GLY A 161 -10.39 1.28 13.88
CA GLY A 161 -11.69 0.66 13.67
C GLY A 161 -12.88 1.39 14.33
N VAL A 162 -12.63 2.52 15.01
CA VAL A 162 -13.66 3.28 15.74
C VAL A 162 -14.12 4.53 14.98
N PHE A 163 -13.23 5.15 14.21
CA PHE A 163 -13.47 6.42 13.52
C PHE A 163 -13.74 6.23 12.00
N THR A 164 -14.65 5.31 11.66
CA THR A 164 -14.91 4.89 10.26
C THR A 164 -15.91 5.77 9.49
N LYS A 165 -16.40 6.85 10.09
CA LYS A 165 -17.32 7.82 9.47
C LYS A 165 -16.57 9.12 9.17
N MET A 166 -16.97 9.82 8.11
CA MET A 166 -16.32 11.09 7.71
C MET A 166 -16.28 12.11 8.85
N GLU A 167 -17.40 12.30 9.57
CA GLU A 167 -17.47 13.23 10.70
C GLU A 167 -16.40 12.94 11.76
N LYS A 168 -16.22 11.66 12.10
CA LYS A 168 -15.26 11.20 13.10
C LYS A 168 -13.81 11.29 12.61
N ALA A 169 -13.55 10.82 11.39
CA ALA A 169 -12.23 10.86 10.78
C ALA A 169 -11.76 12.31 10.53
N LYS A 170 -12.67 13.25 10.32
CA LYS A 170 -12.37 14.68 10.15
C LYS A 170 -11.64 15.28 11.35
N ALA A 171 -11.80 14.72 12.55
CA ALA A 171 -11.11 15.20 13.75
C ALA A 171 -9.57 15.18 13.61
N HIS A 172 -9.00 14.30 12.79
CA HIS A 172 -7.55 14.30 12.49
C HIS A 172 -7.06 15.59 11.82
N LEU A 173 -7.93 16.26 11.05
CA LEU A 173 -7.57 17.49 10.35
C LEU A 173 -7.28 18.65 11.32
N ALA A 174 -7.94 18.67 12.49
CA ALA A 174 -7.66 19.64 13.55
C ALA A 174 -6.24 19.50 14.10
N GLY A 175 -5.68 18.29 14.04
CA GLY A 175 -4.30 17.97 14.42
C GLY A 175 -3.24 18.40 13.40
N GLY A 176 -3.64 18.93 12.24
CA GLY A 176 -2.75 19.39 11.18
C GLY A 176 -2.54 18.40 10.02
N ALA A 177 -3.25 17.27 10.01
CA ALA A 177 -3.27 16.39 8.83
C ALA A 177 -4.05 17.03 7.68
N LYS A 178 -3.65 16.74 6.43
CA LYS A 178 -4.31 17.22 5.21
C LYS A 178 -5.32 16.21 4.67
N LYS A 179 -5.03 14.91 4.77
CA LYS A 179 -5.85 13.82 4.22
C LYS A 179 -5.98 12.67 5.19
N VAL A 180 -7.08 11.92 5.11
CA VAL A 180 -7.31 10.72 5.94
C VAL A 180 -7.72 9.53 5.07
N VAL A 181 -7.08 8.38 5.30
CA VAL A 181 -7.41 7.09 4.70
C VAL A 181 -7.91 6.15 5.79
N ILE A 182 -9.21 5.84 5.77
CA ILE A 182 -9.84 4.90 6.68
C ILE A 182 -9.50 3.48 6.24
N SER A 183 -8.91 2.67 7.12
CA SER A 183 -8.50 1.29 6.85
C SER A 183 -9.62 0.26 7.12
N ALA A 184 -10.86 0.64 6.83
CA ALA A 184 -12.05 -0.18 6.93
C ALA A 184 -13.14 0.40 6.01
N PRO A 185 -14.20 -0.35 5.68
CA PRO A 185 -15.34 0.19 4.96
C PRO A 185 -15.94 1.40 5.70
N SER A 186 -16.27 2.43 4.93
CA SER A 186 -17.00 3.60 5.42
C SER A 186 -18.41 3.65 4.85
N GLU A 187 -19.36 4.09 5.67
CA GLU A 187 -20.74 4.28 5.24
C GLU A 187 -20.88 5.49 4.32
N ASP A 188 -20.11 6.54 4.59
CA ASP A 188 -20.25 7.89 4.02
C ASP A 188 -19.00 8.38 3.26
N ALA A 189 -17.79 7.85 3.54
CA ALA A 189 -16.59 8.21 2.78
C ALA A 189 -16.51 7.45 1.43
N PRO A 190 -15.99 8.09 0.36
CA PRO A 190 -15.74 7.43 -0.91
C PRO A 190 -14.76 6.26 -0.72
N MET A 191 -15.15 5.08 -1.18
CA MET A 191 -14.33 3.88 -1.14
C MET A 191 -13.53 3.74 -2.44
N LEU A 192 -12.22 3.55 -2.29
CA LEU A 192 -11.29 3.36 -3.39
C LEU A 192 -10.60 2.01 -3.26
N VAL A 193 -10.50 1.30 -4.37
CA VAL A 193 -9.76 0.04 -4.51
C VAL A 193 -8.74 0.21 -5.63
N MET A 194 -7.47 -0.02 -5.30
CA MET A 194 -6.37 0.04 -6.26
C MET A 194 -6.60 -0.95 -7.41
N GLY A 195 -6.25 -0.55 -8.64
CA GLY A 195 -6.52 -1.30 -9.86
C GLY A 195 -7.98 -1.27 -10.34
N VAL A 196 -8.94 -0.89 -9.49
CA VAL A 196 -10.37 -0.91 -9.83
C VAL A 196 -10.92 0.48 -10.10
N ASN A 197 -10.96 1.34 -9.07
CA ASN A 197 -11.54 2.69 -9.18
C ASN A 197 -10.70 3.78 -8.51
N HIS A 198 -9.47 3.48 -8.08
CA HIS A 198 -8.54 4.47 -7.53
C HIS A 198 -8.36 5.72 -8.43
N THR A 199 -8.48 5.59 -9.75
CA THR A 199 -8.46 6.70 -10.73
C THR A 199 -9.62 7.68 -10.62
N THR A 200 -10.69 7.31 -9.90
CA THR A 200 -11.82 8.20 -9.58
C THR A 200 -11.54 9.11 -8.38
N TYR A 201 -10.34 9.01 -7.77
CA TYR A 201 -9.90 9.91 -6.72
C TYR A 201 -9.90 11.37 -7.20
N ASP A 202 -10.57 12.22 -6.43
CA ASP A 202 -10.64 13.66 -6.66
C ASP A 202 -9.81 14.41 -5.59
N PRO A 203 -8.61 14.94 -5.93
CA PRO A 203 -7.76 15.70 -5.01
C PRO A 203 -8.47 16.85 -4.28
N LYS A 204 -9.44 17.50 -4.92
CA LYS A 204 -10.10 18.69 -4.38
C LYS A 204 -11.20 18.32 -3.41
N ASN A 205 -11.98 17.29 -3.73
CA ASN A 205 -13.18 16.94 -2.97
C ASN A 205 -12.94 15.79 -1.97
N TYR A 206 -11.98 14.91 -2.23
CA TYR A 206 -11.75 13.72 -1.39
C TYR A 206 -10.66 13.99 -0.36
N THR A 207 -11.05 14.68 0.72
CA THR A 207 -10.17 14.89 1.88
C THR A 207 -10.08 13.64 2.77
N ILE A 208 -11.16 12.87 2.83
CA ILE A 208 -11.28 11.64 3.61
C ILE A 208 -11.77 10.55 2.66
N VAL A 209 -11.02 9.45 2.57
CA VAL A 209 -11.37 8.29 1.74
C VAL A 209 -11.32 7.01 2.58
N SER A 210 -11.89 5.92 2.08
CA SER A 210 -11.78 4.60 2.66
C SER A 210 -11.09 3.66 1.67
N ASN A 211 -10.16 2.82 2.15
CA ASN A 211 -9.56 1.76 1.35
C ASN A 211 -10.45 0.49 1.29
N ALA A 212 -11.76 0.63 1.55
CA ALA A 212 -12.74 -0.45 1.67
C ALA A 212 -12.31 -1.54 2.69
N SER A 213 -12.66 -2.80 2.47
CA SER A 213 -12.23 -3.95 3.29
C SER A 213 -11.20 -4.83 2.56
N CYS A 214 -10.50 -5.68 3.29
CA CYS A 214 -9.68 -6.77 2.74
C CYS A 214 -10.47 -7.63 1.74
N THR A 215 -11.67 -8.09 2.11
CA THR A 215 -12.52 -8.89 1.21
C THR A 215 -12.98 -8.13 -0.02
N THR A 216 -13.27 -6.82 0.08
CA THR A 216 -13.59 -6.01 -1.11
C THR A 216 -12.38 -5.88 -2.03
N ASN A 217 -11.17 -5.71 -1.49
CA ASN A 217 -9.93 -5.72 -2.27
C ASN A 217 -9.64 -7.11 -2.87
N GLY A 218 -10.04 -8.20 -2.20
CA GLY A 218 -9.95 -9.56 -2.75
C GLY A 218 -10.99 -9.90 -3.81
N LEU A 219 -12.18 -9.31 -3.76
CA LEU A 219 -13.26 -9.60 -4.69
C LEU A 219 -13.32 -8.64 -5.88
N ALA A 220 -13.09 -7.34 -5.69
CA ALA A 220 -13.34 -6.34 -6.73
C ALA A 220 -12.43 -6.49 -7.97
N PRO A 221 -11.11 -6.76 -7.85
CA PRO A 221 -10.26 -7.04 -9.01
C PRO A 221 -10.74 -8.25 -9.82
N LEU A 222 -11.03 -9.37 -9.15
CA LEU A 222 -11.59 -10.57 -9.77
C LEU A 222 -12.92 -10.26 -10.49
N ALA A 223 -13.85 -9.60 -9.80
CA ALA A 223 -15.14 -9.24 -10.36
C ALA A 223 -15.02 -8.29 -11.56
N LYS A 224 -14.08 -7.32 -11.53
CA LYS A 224 -13.83 -6.39 -12.63
C LYS A 224 -13.36 -7.13 -13.88
N VAL A 225 -12.33 -7.98 -13.75
CA VAL A 225 -11.80 -8.75 -14.89
C VAL A 225 -12.88 -9.64 -15.50
N ILE A 226 -13.66 -10.34 -14.68
CA ILE A 226 -14.74 -11.21 -15.16
C ILE A 226 -15.87 -10.40 -15.81
N HIS A 227 -16.27 -9.28 -15.19
CA HIS A 227 -17.35 -8.44 -15.71
C HIS A 227 -16.98 -7.80 -17.05
N ASP A 228 -15.78 -7.25 -17.17
CA ASP A 228 -15.33 -6.56 -18.38
C ASP A 228 -15.23 -7.52 -19.58
N ASN A 229 -14.94 -8.80 -19.35
CA ASN A 229 -14.78 -9.81 -20.40
C ASN A 229 -16.08 -10.56 -20.72
N PHE A 230 -16.77 -11.06 -19.68
CA PHE A 230 -17.88 -12.00 -19.83
C PHE A 230 -19.23 -11.43 -19.39
N GLY A 231 -19.24 -10.30 -18.70
CA GLY A 231 -20.43 -9.76 -18.06
C GLY A 231 -20.85 -10.59 -16.85
N ILE A 232 -21.22 -9.92 -15.75
CA ILE A 232 -21.82 -10.57 -14.57
C ILE A 232 -23.27 -10.12 -14.54
N ILE A 233 -24.19 -11.10 -14.60
CA ILE A 233 -25.62 -10.87 -14.44
C ILE A 233 -25.95 -10.72 -12.95
N GLU A 234 -25.53 -11.70 -12.15
CA GLU A 234 -25.71 -11.75 -10.70
C GLU A 234 -24.66 -12.68 -10.08
N GLY A 235 -24.38 -12.49 -8.79
CA GLY A 235 -23.45 -13.35 -8.06
C GLY A 235 -23.60 -13.30 -6.56
N LEU A 236 -23.27 -14.41 -5.93
CA LEU A 236 -23.21 -14.59 -4.48
C LEU A 236 -21.78 -14.93 -4.08
N MET A 237 -21.30 -14.22 -3.07
CA MET A 237 -19.97 -14.41 -2.51
C MET A 237 -20.06 -15.04 -1.12
N THR A 238 -19.21 -16.02 -0.87
CA THR A 238 -18.85 -16.44 0.48
C THR A 238 -17.37 -16.16 0.67
N THR A 239 -16.99 -15.57 1.80
CA THR A 239 -15.58 -15.56 2.19
C THR A 239 -15.37 -16.50 3.37
N VAL A 240 -14.46 -17.46 3.21
CA VAL A 240 -13.92 -18.23 4.33
C VAL A 240 -12.75 -17.43 4.85
N HIS A 241 -12.93 -16.86 6.04
CA HIS A 241 -12.11 -15.76 6.52
C HIS A 241 -11.40 -16.12 7.81
N ALA A 242 -10.12 -15.77 7.90
CA ALA A 242 -9.32 -15.92 9.12
C ALA A 242 -9.92 -15.18 10.32
N THR A 243 -9.46 -15.59 11.50
CA THR A 243 -9.82 -14.99 12.78
C THR A 243 -9.35 -13.53 12.86
N THR A 244 -10.18 -12.62 13.38
CA THR A 244 -9.82 -11.21 13.58
C THR A 244 -9.88 -10.80 15.05
N ALA A 245 -9.27 -9.65 15.38
CA ALA A 245 -9.17 -9.13 16.74
C ALA A 245 -10.52 -8.83 17.45
N THR A 246 -11.63 -8.79 16.70
CA THR A 246 -12.96 -8.58 17.29
C THR A 246 -13.55 -9.85 17.90
N GLN A 247 -13.08 -11.03 17.47
CA GLN A 247 -13.52 -12.33 17.99
C GLN A 247 -12.92 -12.64 19.36
N LYS A 248 -13.50 -13.62 20.07
CA LYS A 248 -13.12 -13.98 21.44
C LYS A 248 -12.35 -15.29 21.49
N THR A 249 -11.43 -15.41 22.45
CA THR A 249 -10.70 -16.66 22.70
C THR A 249 -11.62 -17.75 23.25
N VAL A 250 -12.60 -17.36 24.06
CA VAL A 250 -13.65 -18.21 24.65
C VAL A 250 -15.01 -17.51 24.54
N ASP A 251 -16.09 -18.25 24.77
CA ASP A 251 -17.45 -17.72 24.70
C ASP A 251 -17.63 -16.48 25.62
N GLY A 252 -18.06 -15.35 25.06
CA GLY A 252 -18.18 -14.08 25.76
C GLY A 252 -19.04 -13.05 25.02
N PRO A 253 -19.28 -11.87 25.63
CA PRO A 253 -20.18 -10.86 25.08
C PRO A 253 -19.59 -10.19 23.81
N SER A 254 -20.45 -9.97 22.80
CA SER A 254 -20.09 -9.34 21.52
C SER A 254 -21.19 -8.40 20.98
N GLY A 255 -21.82 -7.64 21.88
CA GLY A 255 -22.85 -6.66 21.52
C GLY A 255 -23.97 -7.27 20.67
N LYS A 256 -24.20 -6.72 19.46
CA LYS A 256 -25.21 -7.22 18.50
C LYS A 256 -24.74 -8.41 17.66
N HIS A 257 -23.45 -8.74 17.67
CA HIS A 257 -22.85 -9.81 16.87
C HIS A 257 -22.63 -11.07 17.71
N TRP A 258 -23.71 -11.70 18.18
CA TRP A 258 -23.64 -12.81 19.15
C TRP A 258 -22.75 -13.97 18.70
N ARG A 259 -22.76 -14.28 17.41
CA ARG A 259 -21.93 -15.36 16.84
C ARG A 259 -20.43 -15.08 16.98
N ASP A 260 -20.01 -13.82 16.84
CA ASP A 260 -18.61 -13.41 17.01
C ASP A 260 -18.15 -13.47 18.49
N GLY A 261 -19.10 -13.62 19.41
CA GLY A 261 -18.82 -13.85 20.83
C GLY A 261 -18.44 -15.29 21.16
N ARG A 262 -18.61 -16.24 20.22
CA ARG A 262 -18.21 -17.64 20.43
C ARG A 262 -16.70 -17.81 20.27
N GLY A 263 -16.11 -18.78 20.96
CA GLY A 263 -14.68 -19.07 20.91
C GLY A 263 -14.17 -19.28 19.48
N ALA A 264 -13.21 -18.44 19.06
CA ALA A 264 -12.74 -18.35 17.68
C ALA A 264 -11.98 -19.60 17.21
N GLN A 265 -11.27 -20.28 18.11
CA GLN A 265 -10.47 -21.46 17.77
C GLN A 265 -11.29 -22.75 17.70
N GLN A 266 -12.56 -22.72 18.14
CA GLN A 266 -13.41 -23.90 18.28
C GLN A 266 -14.57 -23.95 17.29
N ASN A 267 -14.80 -22.90 16.51
CA ASN A 267 -16.00 -22.76 15.70
C ASN A 267 -15.73 -22.31 14.26
N ILE A 268 -16.58 -22.78 13.36
CA ILE A 268 -16.86 -22.11 12.08
C ILE A 268 -18.02 -21.15 12.36
N ILE A 269 -17.79 -19.85 12.22
CA ILE A 269 -18.73 -18.80 12.67
C ILE A 269 -19.30 -18.07 11.46
N PRO A 270 -20.58 -18.25 11.12
CA PRO A 270 -21.19 -17.49 10.03
C PRO A 270 -21.39 -16.02 10.44
N ALA A 271 -20.96 -15.10 9.58
CA ALA A 271 -21.00 -13.66 9.79
C ALA A 271 -21.58 -12.92 8.57
N SER A 272 -22.23 -11.78 8.81
CA SER A 272 -22.62 -10.86 7.75
C SER A 272 -21.43 -10.06 7.26
N THR A 273 -21.36 -9.78 5.96
CA THR A 273 -20.35 -8.86 5.40
C THR A 273 -20.98 -7.93 4.35
N GLY A 274 -20.57 -6.67 4.36
CA GLY A 274 -20.92 -5.69 3.33
C GLY A 274 -20.01 -5.75 2.10
N ALA A 275 -18.98 -6.59 2.10
CA ALA A 275 -17.89 -6.52 1.12
C ALA A 275 -18.35 -6.70 -0.33
N ALA A 276 -19.22 -7.67 -0.61
CA ALA A 276 -19.77 -7.89 -1.95
C ALA A 276 -20.70 -6.75 -2.39
N LYS A 277 -21.50 -6.18 -1.48
CA LYS A 277 -22.31 -4.99 -1.76
C LYS A 277 -21.43 -3.78 -2.06
N ALA A 278 -20.29 -3.65 -1.37
CA ALA A 278 -19.31 -2.58 -1.60
C ALA A 278 -18.64 -2.67 -2.98
N VAL A 279 -18.57 -3.85 -3.62
CA VAL A 279 -18.14 -3.97 -5.02
C VAL A 279 -19.03 -3.14 -5.94
N GLY A 280 -20.35 -3.10 -5.69
CA GLY A 280 -21.27 -2.24 -6.44
C GLY A 280 -21.01 -0.74 -6.31
N LYS A 281 -20.34 -0.31 -5.24
CA LYS A 281 -19.92 1.10 -5.06
C LYS A 281 -18.66 1.43 -5.85
N VAL A 282 -17.71 0.49 -5.96
CA VAL A 282 -16.44 0.69 -6.68
C VAL A 282 -16.51 0.30 -8.16
N ILE A 283 -17.47 -0.55 -8.53
CA ILE A 283 -17.81 -0.92 -9.91
C ILE A 283 -19.32 -0.68 -10.07
N PRO A 284 -19.75 0.55 -10.45
CA PRO A 284 -21.16 0.91 -10.50
C PRO A 284 -22.04 -0.02 -11.36
N ALA A 285 -21.49 -0.61 -12.43
CA ALA A 285 -22.18 -1.58 -13.29
C ALA A 285 -22.57 -2.90 -12.58
N LEU A 286 -21.97 -3.16 -11.40
CA LEU A 286 -22.26 -4.31 -10.53
C LEU A 286 -23.14 -3.94 -9.32
N ASN A 287 -23.62 -2.69 -9.23
CA ASN A 287 -24.51 -2.29 -8.16
C ASN A 287 -25.81 -3.11 -8.16
N GLY A 288 -26.15 -3.68 -7.01
CA GLY A 288 -27.31 -4.58 -6.86
C GLY A 288 -27.12 -6.00 -7.42
N LYS A 289 -26.00 -6.30 -8.11
CA LYS A 289 -25.75 -7.63 -8.70
C LYS A 289 -24.98 -8.59 -7.80
N LEU A 290 -24.28 -8.06 -6.80
CA LEU A 290 -23.41 -8.84 -5.91
C LEU A 290 -23.82 -8.65 -4.45
N THR A 291 -23.96 -9.77 -3.74
CA THR A 291 -24.03 -9.80 -2.29
C THR A 291 -23.39 -11.07 -1.74
N GLY A 292 -23.33 -11.23 -0.43
CA GLY A 292 -22.61 -12.35 0.15
C GLY A 292 -22.60 -12.40 1.66
N MET A 293 -21.91 -13.39 2.18
CA MET A 293 -21.74 -13.66 3.60
C MET A 293 -20.30 -14.15 3.88
N ALA A 294 -19.98 -14.39 5.15
CA ALA A 294 -18.69 -14.91 5.56
C ALA A 294 -18.83 -16.09 6.51
N PHE A 295 -17.82 -16.94 6.54
CA PHE A 295 -17.56 -17.89 7.62
C PHE A 295 -16.19 -17.56 8.23
N ARG A 296 -16.14 -17.21 9.51
CA ARG A 296 -14.87 -17.12 10.24
C ARG A 296 -14.40 -18.51 10.62
N VAL A 297 -13.13 -18.80 10.38
CA VAL A 297 -12.54 -20.11 10.68
C VAL A 297 -11.28 -20.00 11.55
N PRO A 298 -10.87 -21.08 12.24
CA PRO A 298 -9.70 -21.11 13.13
C PRO A 298 -8.32 -21.00 12.44
N THR A 299 -8.14 -20.08 11.50
CA THR A 299 -6.84 -19.71 10.93
C THR A 299 -6.42 -18.32 11.41
N PRO A 300 -5.12 -18.08 11.67
CA PRO A 300 -4.65 -16.80 12.20
C PRO A 300 -4.63 -15.69 11.16
N ASP A 301 -4.48 -16.04 9.88
CA ASP A 301 -4.47 -15.12 8.74
C ASP A 301 -4.75 -15.90 7.44
N VAL A 302 -4.82 -15.15 6.34
CA VAL A 302 -5.21 -15.56 5.00
C VAL A 302 -6.66 -15.99 4.92
N SER A 303 -7.33 -15.44 3.92
CA SER A 303 -8.74 -15.67 3.65
C SER A 303 -8.93 -16.00 2.17
N VAL A 304 -10.09 -16.53 1.84
CA VAL A 304 -10.44 -16.88 0.47
C VAL A 304 -11.84 -16.38 0.13
N VAL A 305 -11.98 -15.90 -1.10
CA VAL A 305 -13.25 -15.56 -1.74
C VAL A 305 -13.70 -16.77 -2.55
N ASP A 306 -14.94 -17.20 -2.33
CA ASP A 306 -15.73 -18.04 -3.24
C ASP A 306 -16.78 -17.14 -3.88
N LEU A 307 -16.63 -16.86 -5.17
CA LEU A 307 -17.61 -16.13 -5.97
C LEU A 307 -18.34 -17.13 -6.87
N THR A 308 -19.63 -17.33 -6.61
CA THR A 308 -20.53 -18.05 -7.52
C THR A 308 -21.31 -17.04 -8.34
N CYS A 309 -21.15 -17.02 -9.66
CA CYS A 309 -21.78 -16.00 -10.50
C CYS A 309 -22.32 -16.55 -11.81
N ARG A 310 -23.32 -15.85 -12.34
CA ARG A 310 -23.91 -16.09 -13.65
C ARG A 310 -23.35 -15.08 -14.66
N LEU A 311 -22.75 -15.60 -15.73
CA LEU A 311 -22.13 -14.83 -16.80
C LEU A 311 -23.13 -14.50 -17.90
N GLU A 312 -22.99 -13.32 -18.50
CA GLU A 312 -23.81 -12.91 -19.66
C GLU A 312 -23.36 -13.60 -20.93
N LYS A 313 -22.05 -13.54 -21.23
CA LYS A 313 -21.43 -14.26 -22.34
C LYS A 313 -20.99 -15.65 -21.86
N PRO A 314 -21.33 -16.73 -22.59
CA PRO A 314 -20.85 -18.07 -22.24
C PRO A 314 -19.32 -18.15 -22.36
N ALA A 315 -18.68 -18.84 -21.44
CA ALA A 315 -17.24 -19.10 -21.45
C ALA A 315 -16.92 -20.50 -20.92
N THR A 316 -15.93 -21.16 -21.52
CA THR A 316 -15.34 -22.36 -20.92
C THR A 316 -14.50 -21.96 -19.71
N TYR A 317 -14.28 -22.89 -18.78
CA TYR A 317 -13.44 -22.60 -17.62
C TYR A 317 -11.99 -22.28 -18.02
N ASP A 318 -11.47 -22.90 -19.09
CA ASP A 318 -10.15 -22.58 -19.65
C ASP A 318 -10.07 -21.14 -20.18
N GLN A 319 -11.12 -20.63 -20.82
CA GLN A 319 -11.17 -19.23 -21.24
C GLN A 319 -11.13 -18.28 -20.04
N ILE A 320 -11.83 -18.62 -18.95
CA ILE A 320 -11.80 -17.83 -17.70
C ILE A 320 -10.41 -17.83 -17.08
N LYS A 321 -9.76 -19.01 -16.97
CA LYS A 321 -8.39 -19.14 -16.48
C LYS A 321 -7.41 -18.32 -17.32
N GLU A 322 -7.49 -18.42 -18.64
CA GLU A 322 -6.63 -17.67 -19.55
C GLU A 322 -6.81 -16.16 -19.39
N THR A 323 -8.05 -15.68 -19.27
CA THR A 323 -8.35 -14.26 -19.04
C THR A 323 -7.74 -13.76 -17.72
N LEU A 324 -7.87 -14.52 -16.64
CA LEU A 324 -7.31 -14.14 -15.33
C LEU A 324 -5.79 -14.23 -15.30
N LYS A 325 -5.18 -15.21 -15.99
CA LYS A 325 -3.72 -15.31 -16.15
C LYS A 325 -3.16 -14.13 -16.96
N LYS A 326 -3.86 -13.72 -18.02
CA LYS A 326 -3.49 -12.51 -18.78
C LYS A 326 -3.60 -11.25 -17.93
N ALA A 327 -4.66 -11.15 -17.10
CA ALA A 327 -4.81 -10.04 -16.18
C ALA A 327 -3.66 -9.99 -15.16
N SER A 328 -3.30 -11.11 -14.52
CA SER A 328 -2.21 -11.14 -13.52
C SER A 328 -0.83 -10.82 -14.10
N GLN A 329 -0.64 -11.00 -15.40
CA GLN A 329 0.61 -10.68 -16.10
C GLN A 329 0.61 -9.27 -16.71
N SER A 330 -0.50 -8.53 -16.64
CA SER A 330 -0.61 -7.23 -17.27
C SER A 330 0.00 -6.12 -16.39
N PRO A 331 0.55 -5.04 -16.99
CA PRO A 331 1.04 -3.90 -16.24
C PRO A 331 -0.04 -3.20 -15.38
N GLU A 332 -1.30 -3.23 -15.82
CA GLU A 332 -2.44 -2.59 -15.15
C GLU A 332 -2.72 -3.23 -13.77
N TRP A 333 -2.55 -4.54 -13.66
CA TRP A 333 -2.87 -5.32 -12.46
C TRP A 333 -1.65 -5.73 -11.65
N ARG A 334 -0.47 -5.22 -12.01
CA ARG A 334 0.80 -5.58 -11.38
C ARG A 334 0.76 -5.36 -9.87
N GLY A 335 1.01 -6.43 -9.11
CA GLY A 335 1.01 -6.40 -7.64
C GLY A 335 -0.38 -6.34 -7.01
N ILE A 336 -1.45 -6.45 -7.81
CA ILE A 336 -2.85 -6.45 -7.36
C ILE A 336 -3.48 -7.82 -7.59
N ILE A 337 -3.39 -8.36 -8.82
CA ILE A 337 -3.90 -9.68 -9.17
C ILE A 337 -2.75 -10.67 -9.32
N GLY A 338 -2.83 -11.80 -8.61
CA GLY A 338 -2.00 -12.98 -8.81
C GLY A 338 -2.79 -14.11 -9.49
N TYR A 339 -2.07 -15.13 -9.95
CA TYR A 339 -2.64 -16.35 -10.54
C TYR A 339 -1.79 -17.54 -10.10
N THR A 340 -2.43 -18.66 -9.75
CA THR A 340 -1.77 -19.94 -9.49
C THR A 340 -2.55 -21.10 -10.10
N ASP A 341 -1.84 -22.07 -10.63
CA ASP A 341 -2.32 -23.40 -11.07
C ASP A 341 -1.63 -24.54 -10.29
N GLU A 342 -1.06 -24.22 -9.13
CA GLU A 342 -0.44 -25.15 -8.18
C GLU A 342 -1.42 -25.58 -7.08
N GLU A 343 -1.11 -26.68 -6.40
CA GLU A 343 -1.91 -27.24 -5.28
C GLU A 343 -1.61 -26.52 -3.96
N VAL A 344 -2.05 -25.27 -3.87
CA VAL A 344 -1.81 -24.34 -2.76
C VAL A 344 -2.84 -24.45 -1.63
N VAL A 345 -2.46 -23.98 -0.45
CA VAL A 345 -3.34 -23.80 0.71
C VAL A 345 -3.11 -22.44 1.38
N SER A 346 -3.96 -22.08 2.35
CA SER A 346 -3.95 -20.75 2.99
C SER A 346 -2.57 -20.26 3.46
N THR A 347 -1.74 -21.12 4.05
CA THR A 347 -0.44 -20.71 4.61
C THR A 347 0.58 -20.28 3.56
N ASP A 348 0.40 -20.71 2.30
CA ASP A 348 1.31 -20.37 1.21
C ASP A 348 1.20 -18.90 0.80
N PHE A 349 0.15 -18.20 1.24
CA PHE A 349 -0.10 -16.79 0.96
C PHE A 349 0.21 -15.86 2.14
N ILE A 350 0.75 -16.37 3.26
CA ILE A 350 1.14 -15.50 4.39
C ILE A 350 2.25 -14.56 3.95
N GLY A 351 2.02 -13.26 4.07
CA GLY A 351 2.93 -12.21 3.62
C GLY A 351 2.87 -11.93 2.11
N ASP A 352 1.91 -12.52 1.38
CA ASP A 352 1.68 -12.17 -0.01
C ASP A 352 1.05 -10.76 -0.09
N SER A 353 1.61 -9.93 -0.98
CA SER A 353 1.22 -8.53 -1.10
C SER A 353 0.12 -8.27 -2.13
N HIS A 354 -0.35 -9.26 -2.88
CA HIS A 354 -1.45 -9.13 -3.82
C HIS A 354 -2.78 -8.90 -3.10
N SER A 355 -3.74 -8.31 -3.80
CA SER A 355 -5.09 -8.15 -3.26
C SER A 355 -5.94 -9.39 -3.50
N SER A 356 -5.72 -10.07 -4.63
CA SER A 356 -6.52 -11.21 -5.09
C SER A 356 -5.62 -12.14 -5.90
N ILE A 357 -5.42 -13.37 -5.44
CA ILE A 357 -4.70 -14.42 -6.17
C ILE A 357 -5.73 -15.43 -6.66
N PHE A 358 -5.95 -15.54 -7.97
CA PHE A 358 -6.90 -16.50 -8.51
C PHE A 358 -6.33 -17.92 -8.47
N ASP A 359 -7.12 -18.85 -7.95
CA ASP A 359 -6.79 -20.27 -7.86
C ASP A 359 -7.47 -21.03 -9.00
N ALA A 360 -6.67 -21.42 -9.99
CA ALA A 360 -7.17 -21.99 -11.23
C ALA A 360 -7.73 -23.40 -11.04
N ASN A 361 -7.20 -24.18 -10.10
CA ASN A 361 -7.59 -25.58 -9.88
C ASN A 361 -8.72 -25.72 -8.85
N ALA A 362 -8.92 -24.73 -7.97
CA ALA A 362 -9.97 -24.78 -6.95
C ALA A 362 -11.37 -24.33 -7.45
N GLY A 363 -11.46 -23.55 -8.52
CA GLY A 363 -12.75 -23.16 -9.11
C GLY A 363 -13.38 -24.24 -9.98
N ILE A 364 -14.67 -24.07 -10.31
CA ILE A 364 -15.44 -25.05 -11.08
C ILE A 364 -16.55 -24.37 -11.89
N SER A 365 -16.75 -24.80 -13.14
CA SER A 365 -17.88 -24.39 -13.98
C SER A 365 -18.95 -25.48 -14.02
N LEU A 366 -20.20 -25.14 -13.70
CA LEU A 366 -21.33 -26.06 -13.88
C LEU A 366 -21.74 -26.14 -15.36
N ASN A 367 -21.74 -25.00 -16.03
CA ASN A 367 -22.03 -24.83 -17.45
C ASN A 367 -21.36 -23.54 -17.95
N PRO A 368 -21.42 -23.23 -19.26
CA PRO A 368 -20.74 -22.06 -19.81
C PRO A 368 -21.14 -20.70 -19.21
N ASN A 369 -22.28 -20.59 -18.52
CA ASN A 369 -22.77 -19.34 -17.95
C ASN A 369 -22.81 -19.35 -16.42
N PHE A 370 -22.47 -20.44 -15.74
CA PHE A 370 -22.58 -20.52 -14.28
C PHE A 370 -21.33 -21.15 -13.67
N VAL A 371 -20.60 -20.32 -12.91
CA VAL A 371 -19.23 -20.63 -12.48
C VAL A 371 -19.03 -20.28 -11.02
N LYS A 372 -18.12 -21.03 -10.39
CA LYS A 372 -17.57 -20.75 -9.07
C LYS A 372 -16.08 -20.44 -9.23
N LEU A 373 -15.68 -19.26 -8.78
CA LEU A 373 -14.32 -18.74 -8.86
C LEU A 373 -13.74 -18.60 -7.45
N VAL A 374 -12.51 -19.06 -7.27
CA VAL A 374 -11.82 -19.05 -5.97
C VAL A 374 -10.65 -18.08 -6.03
N SER A 375 -10.52 -17.20 -5.04
CA SER A 375 -9.38 -16.31 -4.95
C SER A 375 -8.91 -16.08 -3.52
N TRP A 376 -7.62 -16.33 -3.29
CA TRP A 376 -6.95 -16.12 -2.02
C TRP A 376 -6.57 -14.66 -1.83
N TYR A 377 -6.48 -14.25 -0.56
CA TYR A 377 -5.93 -12.97 -0.17
C TYR A 377 -5.41 -13.03 1.25
N ASP A 378 -4.20 -12.53 1.46
CA ASP A 378 -3.74 -12.18 2.80
C ASP A 378 -4.53 -10.95 3.27
N ASN A 379 -5.46 -11.19 4.21
CA ASN A 379 -6.39 -10.15 4.68
C ASN A 379 -5.70 -9.06 5.50
N GLU A 380 -4.46 -9.27 5.94
CA GLU A 380 -3.68 -8.29 6.67
C GLU A 380 -2.61 -7.64 5.79
N TYR A 381 -1.76 -8.42 5.13
CA TYR A 381 -0.57 -7.97 4.42
C TYR A 381 -0.90 -7.32 3.07
N GLY A 382 -1.68 -8.01 2.24
CA GLY A 382 -2.15 -7.49 0.95
C GLY A 382 -2.97 -6.22 1.13
N TYR A 383 -3.87 -6.20 2.13
CA TYR A 383 -4.65 -5.01 2.45
C TYR A 383 -3.78 -3.84 2.93
N SER A 384 -2.80 -4.08 3.80
CA SER A 384 -1.88 -3.05 4.28
C SER A 384 -1.04 -2.45 3.15
N HIS A 385 -0.63 -3.28 2.18
CA HIS A 385 0.03 -2.83 0.97
C HIS A 385 -0.88 -1.91 0.13
N ARG A 386 -2.18 -2.21 0.03
CA ARG A 386 -3.14 -1.35 -0.67
C ARG A 386 -3.34 0.00 -0.01
N VAL A 387 -3.27 0.09 1.31
CA VAL A 387 -3.31 1.38 2.01
C VAL A 387 -2.10 2.24 1.62
N VAL A 388 -0.90 1.67 1.60
CA VAL A 388 0.33 2.37 1.18
C VAL A 388 0.27 2.77 -0.29
N ASP A 389 -0.22 1.89 -1.16
CA ASP A 389 -0.38 2.17 -2.60
C ASP A 389 -1.39 3.28 -2.85
N LEU A 390 -2.52 3.29 -2.13
CA LEU A 390 -3.53 4.33 -2.24
C LEU A 390 -2.98 5.69 -1.81
N ILE A 391 -2.26 5.77 -0.69
CA ILE A 391 -1.64 7.03 -0.24
C ILE A 391 -0.60 7.50 -1.25
N THR A 392 0.24 6.60 -1.75
CA THR A 392 1.24 6.92 -2.78
C THR A 392 0.56 7.53 -4.01
N TYR A 393 -0.54 6.93 -4.46
CA TYR A 393 -1.33 7.43 -5.60
C TYR A 393 -1.98 8.79 -5.30
N MET A 394 -2.63 8.94 -4.14
CA MET A 394 -3.25 10.20 -3.73
C MET A 394 -2.22 11.32 -3.68
N HIS A 395 -1.04 11.07 -3.12
CA HIS A 395 0.04 12.05 -3.05
C HIS A 395 0.53 12.50 -4.42
N GLN A 396 0.76 11.55 -5.34
CA GLN A 396 1.11 11.89 -6.73
C GLN A 396 0.03 12.75 -7.40
N ARG A 397 -1.25 12.48 -7.13
CA ARG A 397 -2.38 13.24 -7.69
C ARG A 397 -2.52 14.60 -7.03
N ASP A 398 -2.27 14.72 -5.74
CA ASP A 398 -2.36 15.97 -4.98
C ASP A 398 -1.20 16.92 -5.32
N THR A 399 -0.01 16.42 -5.65
CA THR A 399 1.14 17.24 -6.07
C THR A 399 1.12 17.61 -7.56
N SER A 400 0.39 16.87 -8.38
CA SER A 400 0.24 17.13 -9.82
C SER A 400 -0.97 18.01 -10.19
N ALA A 401 -1.86 18.28 -9.23
CA ALA A 401 -3.12 19.02 -9.42
C ALA A 401 -3.00 20.47 -8.95
#